data_AF-A0AA88I7T8-F1
#
_entry.id   AF-A0AA88I7T8-F1
#
_cell.length_a   1.000
_cell.length_b   1.000
_cell.length_c   1.000
_cell.angle_alpha   90.00
_cell.angle_beta   90.00
_cell.angle_gamma   90.00
#
_symmetry.space_group_name_H-M   'P 1'
#
loop_
_entity.id
_entity.type
_entity.pdbx_description
1 polymer ?
#
loop_
_entity_poly.entity_id
_entity_poly.type
_entity_poly.pdbx_seq_one_letter_code
_entity_poly.pdbx_strand_id
1 'polypeptide(L)'
;MFDTKTATALQSIPVSNNTISRRIEDIASDIVMQVIEQIKLTKMFALQLDESMDVSGEAQVIVFVRYQDCSDIRENILFCQNLQSRTTGEELFKVIDKFFAEGGILWDWCLSVCSDGAAALTGKNNGLMAWIRKKNPKVKWLHCIIHRQALASKRMNAHLHETLNEAVKVINFIKARPLNSRMFKLLCQEMGSEHQHLLLHTEVRWLSRGKILNRLFELRQEVHMFLLEQKSAFSSLFENQDWVCRLVYLADIFDKLNDLNLSMQGFRTDELSLNPKMCAFIKKLEFWLKKVQRNSVSVFPTLDKFADDSEIDNLNTICDCIREHLTKLRDELVSYFPSIMNQDRTQDWIQNPFVEDVTSSSGLSDKLTENLIELASDRALELKFQNVTVSQFWLEVKGEYKELSEITMSALLPFGSTYLCEVSFSAMSLIKTKHRNRLSVQNDLIIAVSDIEPRLIIF
;
A
#
# COMPACT_ATOMS: atom_id res chain seq x y z
N MET A 1 -9.35 -22.10 -40.06
CA MET A 1 -8.67 -20.80 -39.79
C MET A 1 -9.20 -19.82 -40.82
N PHE A 2 -9.80 -18.72 -40.38
CA PHE A 2 -10.16 -17.62 -41.28
C PHE A 2 -8.88 -16.98 -41.83
N ASP A 3 -8.90 -16.52 -43.08
CA ASP A 3 -7.79 -15.71 -43.59
C ASP A 3 -7.74 -14.37 -42.85
N THR A 4 -6.57 -13.72 -42.86
CA THR A 4 -6.32 -12.46 -42.14
C THR A 4 -7.32 -11.38 -42.55
N LYS A 5 -7.75 -11.38 -43.81
CA LYS A 5 -8.71 -10.41 -44.36
C LYS A 5 -10.11 -10.59 -43.75
N THR A 6 -10.55 -11.84 -43.61
CA THR A 6 -11.82 -12.22 -43.02
C THR A 6 -11.83 -11.97 -41.51
N ALA A 7 -10.71 -12.21 -40.83
CA ALA A 7 -10.55 -11.87 -39.41
C ALA A 7 -10.64 -10.35 -39.17
N THR A 8 -9.99 -9.52 -39.99
CA THR A 8 -10.09 -8.06 -39.88
C THR A 8 -11.49 -7.54 -40.21
N ALA A 9 -12.20 -8.17 -41.15
CA ALA A 9 -13.59 -7.85 -41.46
C ALA A 9 -14.57 -8.25 -40.35
N LEU A 10 -14.30 -9.34 -39.62
CA LEU A 10 -15.08 -9.73 -38.45
C LEU A 10 -14.88 -8.75 -37.27
N GLN A 11 -13.66 -8.26 -37.07
CA GLN A 11 -13.35 -7.25 -36.04
C GLN A 11 -14.03 -5.90 -36.28
N SER A 12 -14.42 -5.58 -37.51
CA SER A 12 -15.13 -4.33 -37.85
C SER A 12 -16.65 -4.43 -37.72
N ILE A 13 -17.19 -5.62 -37.40
CA ILE A 13 -18.63 -5.79 -37.15
C ILE A 13 -18.97 -5.25 -35.76
N PRO A 14 -19.82 -4.21 -35.65
CA PRO A 14 -20.22 -3.69 -34.35
C PRO A 14 -21.02 -4.75 -33.60
N VAL A 15 -20.47 -5.17 -32.47
CA VAL A 15 -21.11 -6.12 -31.57
C VAL A 15 -22.09 -5.37 -30.67
N SER A 16 -23.27 -5.95 -30.43
CA SER A 16 -24.26 -5.32 -29.56
C SER A 16 -23.74 -5.17 -28.12
N ASN A 17 -24.17 -4.12 -27.41
CA ASN A 17 -23.80 -3.91 -26.00
C ASN A 17 -24.11 -5.14 -25.12
N ASN A 18 -25.23 -5.82 -25.39
CA ASN A 18 -25.62 -7.02 -24.66
C ASN A 18 -24.66 -8.19 -24.91
N THR A 19 -24.16 -8.33 -26.13
CA THR A 19 -23.18 -9.38 -26.48
C THR A 19 -21.83 -9.09 -25.82
N ILE A 20 -21.40 -7.82 -25.78
CA ILE A 20 -20.18 -7.42 -25.06
C ILE A 20 -20.33 -7.68 -23.55
N SER A 21 -21.46 -7.30 -22.94
CA SER A 21 -21.73 -7.56 -21.51
C SER A 21 -21.63 -9.05 -21.17
N ARG A 22 -22.28 -9.91 -21.97
CA ARG A 22 -22.21 -11.37 -21.76
C ARG A 22 -20.78 -11.89 -21.90
N ARG A 23 -20.02 -11.42 -22.89
CA ARG A 23 -18.61 -11.82 -23.05
C ARG A 23 -17.76 -11.40 -21.84
N ILE A 24 -18.00 -10.21 -21.30
CA ILE A 24 -17.34 -9.73 -20.07
C ILE A 24 -17.73 -10.62 -18.88
N GLU A 25 -19.00 -10.96 -18.73
CA GLU A 25 -19.48 -11.89 -17.70
C GLU A 25 -18.83 -13.28 -17.83
N ASP A 26 -18.80 -13.85 -19.03
CA ASP A 26 -18.22 -15.18 -19.29
C ASP A 26 -16.71 -15.20 -18.98
N ILE A 27 -15.96 -14.18 -19.44
CA ILE A 27 -14.52 -14.06 -19.18
C ILE A 27 -14.25 -13.90 -17.68
N ALA A 28 -14.97 -12.98 -17.02
CA ALA A 28 -14.80 -12.76 -15.58
C ALA A 28 -15.15 -14.03 -14.78
N SER A 29 -16.21 -14.73 -15.16
CA SER A 29 -16.62 -15.98 -14.52
C SER A 29 -15.57 -17.08 -14.69
N ASP A 30 -14.97 -17.24 -15.88
CA ASP A 30 -13.92 -18.24 -16.09
C ASP A 30 -12.64 -17.91 -15.30
N ILE A 31 -12.22 -16.63 -15.27
CA ILE A 31 -11.07 -16.19 -14.47
C ILE A 31 -11.27 -16.57 -12.99
N VAL A 32 -12.42 -16.23 -12.42
CA VAL A 32 -12.72 -16.55 -11.02
C VAL A 32 -12.81 -18.06 -10.81
N MET A 33 -13.38 -18.80 -11.76
CA MET A 33 -13.45 -20.27 -11.68
C MET A 33 -12.06 -20.90 -11.64
N GLN A 34 -11.12 -20.45 -12.49
CA GLN A 34 -9.73 -20.90 -12.47
C GLN A 34 -9.08 -20.68 -11.09
N VAL A 35 -9.31 -19.52 -10.48
CA VAL A 35 -8.82 -19.21 -9.12
C VAL A 35 -9.41 -20.17 -8.08
N ILE A 36 -10.73 -20.40 -8.11
CA ILE A 36 -11.42 -21.30 -7.17
C ILE A 36 -10.90 -22.74 -7.31
N GLU A 37 -10.67 -23.22 -8.53
CA GLU A 37 -10.09 -24.53 -8.81
C GLU A 37 -8.72 -24.70 -8.13
N GLN A 38 -7.83 -23.69 -8.25
CA GLN A 38 -6.51 -23.71 -7.62
C GLN A 38 -6.57 -23.65 -6.10
N ILE A 39 -7.46 -22.85 -5.53
CA ILE A 39 -7.68 -22.79 -4.08
C ILE A 39 -8.15 -24.16 -3.56
N LYS A 40 -9.07 -24.83 -4.26
CA LYS A 40 -9.55 -26.16 -3.88
C LYS A 40 -8.47 -27.24 -3.96
N LEU A 41 -7.56 -27.12 -4.93
CA LEU A 41 -6.44 -28.03 -5.10
C LEU A 41 -5.45 -27.91 -3.94
N THR A 42 -5.07 -26.69 -3.59
CA THR A 42 -4.01 -26.41 -2.61
C THR A 42 -4.51 -26.34 -1.17
N LYS A 43 -5.80 -26.03 -0.96
CA LYS A 43 -6.46 -25.93 0.34
C LYS A 43 -5.77 -24.98 1.33
N MET A 44 -5.07 -23.98 0.80
CA MET A 44 -4.36 -22.96 1.56
C MET A 44 -4.41 -21.64 0.79
N PHE A 45 -4.93 -20.60 1.41
CA PHE A 45 -4.95 -19.26 0.82
C PHE A 45 -4.95 -18.16 1.88
N ALA A 46 -4.66 -16.94 1.48
CA ALA A 46 -4.82 -15.74 2.27
C ALA A 46 -5.72 -14.74 1.55
N LEU A 47 -6.40 -13.88 2.31
CA LEU A 47 -7.22 -12.80 1.76
C LEU A 47 -6.60 -11.45 2.08
N GLN A 48 -6.77 -10.51 1.18
CA GLN A 48 -6.78 -9.09 1.53
C GLN A 48 -8.13 -8.52 1.14
N LEU A 49 -8.61 -7.56 1.91
CA LEU A 49 -9.84 -6.85 1.61
C LEU A 49 -9.78 -5.42 2.09
N ASP A 50 -10.45 -4.58 1.36
CA ASP A 50 -10.57 -3.16 1.66
C ASP A 50 -11.93 -2.64 1.18
N GLU A 51 -12.37 -1.54 1.77
CA GLU A 51 -13.64 -0.90 1.49
C GLU A 51 -13.41 0.54 1.06
N SER A 52 -14.08 0.97 -0.01
CA SER A 52 -14.05 2.36 -0.44
C SER A 52 -15.40 2.81 -0.99
N MET A 53 -15.65 4.12 -0.96
CA MET A 53 -16.83 4.70 -1.59
C MET A 53 -16.54 4.97 -3.08
N ASP A 54 -17.45 4.54 -3.94
CA ASP A 54 -17.36 4.86 -5.37
C ASP A 54 -17.83 6.28 -5.70
N VAL A 55 -17.80 6.65 -6.99
CA VAL A 55 -18.22 7.97 -7.48
C VAL A 55 -19.70 8.29 -7.25
N SER A 56 -20.52 7.27 -6.96
CA SER A 56 -21.95 7.39 -6.63
C SER A 56 -22.19 7.48 -5.13
N GLY A 57 -21.15 7.34 -4.30
CA GLY A 57 -21.24 7.28 -2.84
C GLY A 57 -21.66 5.90 -2.32
N GLU A 58 -21.61 4.87 -3.14
CA GLU A 58 -21.90 3.49 -2.72
C GLU A 58 -20.63 2.82 -2.19
N ALA A 59 -20.75 2.13 -1.04
CA ALA A 59 -19.64 1.39 -0.47
C ALA A 59 -19.37 0.11 -1.28
N GLN A 60 -18.14 -0.04 -1.75
CA GLN A 60 -17.67 -1.20 -2.49
C GLN A 60 -16.63 -1.94 -1.65
N VAL A 61 -16.81 -3.25 -1.52
CA VAL A 61 -15.78 -4.14 -0.97
C VAL A 61 -15.08 -4.85 -2.11
N ILE A 62 -13.75 -4.83 -2.07
CA ILE A 62 -12.90 -5.61 -2.98
C ILE A 62 -12.19 -6.67 -2.16
N VAL A 63 -12.22 -7.91 -2.64
CA VAL A 63 -11.52 -9.03 -2.02
C VAL A 63 -10.56 -9.65 -3.01
N PHE A 64 -9.28 -9.71 -2.62
CA PHE A 64 -8.25 -10.45 -3.33
C PHE A 64 -7.86 -11.70 -2.54
N VAL A 65 -7.38 -12.69 -3.27
CA VAL A 65 -6.84 -13.93 -2.74
C VAL A 65 -5.39 -14.10 -3.17
N ARG A 66 -4.57 -14.60 -2.26
CA ARG A 66 -3.24 -15.13 -2.55
C ARG A 66 -3.26 -16.63 -2.32
N TYR A 67 -2.82 -17.39 -3.30
CA TYR A 67 -2.87 -18.85 -3.29
C TYR A 67 -1.65 -19.45 -3.99
N GLN A 68 -1.37 -20.70 -3.67
CA GLN A 68 -0.32 -21.46 -4.34
C GLN A 68 -0.82 -21.90 -5.73
N ASP A 69 -0.02 -21.65 -6.77
CA ASP A 69 -0.15 -22.27 -8.09
C ASP A 69 0.95 -23.33 -8.28
N CYS A 70 0.96 -24.02 -9.42
CA CYS A 70 1.93 -25.07 -9.72
C CYS A 70 3.39 -24.60 -9.67
N SER A 71 3.67 -23.36 -10.09
CA SER A 71 5.02 -22.83 -10.21
C SER A 71 5.36 -21.74 -9.19
N ASP A 72 4.38 -20.99 -8.68
CA ASP A 72 4.63 -19.83 -7.83
C ASP A 72 3.40 -19.50 -6.98
N ILE A 73 3.51 -18.49 -6.12
CA ILE A 73 2.38 -17.87 -5.47
C ILE A 73 1.73 -16.87 -6.43
N ARG A 74 0.41 -16.97 -6.59
CA ARG A 74 -0.39 -16.03 -7.40
C ARG A 74 -1.34 -15.23 -6.54
N GLU A 75 -1.71 -14.07 -7.08
CA GLU A 75 -2.64 -13.13 -6.49
C GLU A 75 -3.72 -12.82 -7.51
N ASN A 76 -4.98 -12.85 -7.12
CA ASN A 76 -6.04 -12.45 -8.02
C ASN A 76 -7.25 -11.92 -7.27
N ILE A 77 -8.07 -11.14 -7.96
CA ILE A 77 -9.34 -10.66 -7.44
C ILE A 77 -10.34 -11.82 -7.37
N LEU A 78 -11.07 -11.93 -6.26
CA LEU A 78 -12.20 -12.85 -6.14
C LEU A 78 -13.49 -12.18 -6.58
N PHE A 79 -13.76 -11.00 -6.06
CA PHE A 79 -14.93 -10.20 -6.42
C PHE A 79 -14.78 -8.75 -5.99
N CYS A 80 -15.64 -7.92 -6.57
CA CYS A 80 -15.95 -6.55 -6.12
C CYS A 80 -17.47 -6.46 -5.99
N GLN A 81 -17.97 -6.13 -4.81
CA GLN A 81 -19.41 -6.08 -4.55
C GLN A 81 -19.82 -4.82 -3.77
N ASN A 82 -21.00 -4.33 -4.09
CA ASN A 82 -21.64 -3.22 -3.39
C ASN A 82 -22.24 -3.72 -2.06
N LEU A 83 -21.95 -3.00 -0.98
CA LEU A 83 -22.60 -3.17 0.32
C LEU A 83 -23.91 -2.37 0.37
N GLN A 84 -25.03 -3.02 0.08
CA GLN A 84 -26.34 -2.37 -0.11
C GLN A 84 -26.91 -1.62 1.10
N SER A 85 -26.43 -1.92 2.32
CA SER A 85 -27.02 -1.36 3.55
C SER A 85 -25.96 -0.74 4.47
N ARG A 86 -25.34 -1.56 5.33
CA ARG A 86 -24.39 -1.11 6.34
C ARG A 86 -23.02 -1.70 6.08
N THR A 87 -21.99 -0.93 6.40
CA THR A 87 -20.58 -1.32 6.32
C THR A 87 -20.14 -1.97 7.64
N THR A 88 -20.94 -2.93 8.14
CA THR A 88 -20.61 -3.67 9.37
C THR A 88 -19.82 -4.92 9.06
N GLY A 89 -19.05 -5.40 10.03
CA GLY A 89 -18.31 -6.66 9.91
C GLY A 89 -19.18 -7.89 9.65
N GLU A 90 -20.44 -7.87 10.09
CA GLU A 90 -21.41 -8.95 9.83
C GLU A 90 -21.85 -8.97 8.36
N GLU A 91 -22.16 -7.82 7.75
CA GLU A 91 -22.57 -7.75 6.35
C GLU A 91 -21.41 -8.13 5.42
N LEU A 92 -20.21 -7.63 5.72
CA LEU A 92 -18.98 -8.07 5.04
C LEU A 92 -18.79 -9.59 5.13
N PHE A 93 -18.99 -10.16 6.32
CA PHE A 93 -18.87 -11.60 6.52
C PHE A 93 -19.91 -12.36 5.68
N LYS A 94 -21.17 -11.94 5.67
CA LYS A 94 -22.23 -12.57 4.87
C LYS A 94 -21.91 -12.58 3.38
N VAL A 95 -21.38 -11.48 2.86
CA VAL A 95 -20.97 -11.37 1.45
C VAL A 95 -19.87 -12.39 1.13
N ILE A 96 -18.82 -12.43 1.94
CA ILE A 96 -17.69 -13.35 1.71
C ILE A 96 -18.11 -14.82 1.94
N ASP A 97 -18.86 -15.11 3.01
CA ASP A 97 -19.35 -16.46 3.34
C ASP A 97 -20.28 -17.00 2.26
N LYS A 98 -21.15 -16.16 1.68
CA LYS A 98 -21.98 -16.52 0.53
C LYS A 98 -21.13 -16.89 -0.67
N PHE A 99 -20.14 -16.05 -1.03
CA PHE A 99 -19.24 -16.34 -2.15
C PHE A 99 -18.46 -17.65 -1.91
N PHE A 100 -18.01 -17.91 -0.69
CA PHE A 100 -17.32 -19.17 -0.34
C PHE A 100 -18.26 -20.37 -0.40
N ALA A 101 -19.51 -20.25 0.05
CA ALA A 101 -20.50 -21.31 -0.03
C ALA A 101 -20.82 -21.68 -1.49
N GLU A 102 -21.05 -20.69 -2.35
CA GLU A 102 -21.29 -20.88 -3.79
C GLU A 102 -20.06 -21.47 -4.50
N GLY A 103 -18.87 -20.98 -4.14
CA GLY A 103 -17.60 -21.47 -4.67
C GLY A 103 -17.15 -22.81 -4.09
N GLY A 104 -17.78 -23.34 -3.04
CA GLY A 104 -17.33 -24.55 -2.33
C GLY A 104 -15.95 -24.40 -1.68
N ILE A 105 -15.66 -23.22 -1.13
CA ILE A 105 -14.42 -22.89 -0.42
C ILE A 105 -14.67 -23.02 1.09
N LEU A 106 -13.76 -23.70 1.81
CA LEU A 106 -13.84 -23.83 3.26
C LEU A 106 -12.99 -22.77 3.97
N TRP A 107 -13.54 -22.19 5.04
CA TRP A 107 -12.82 -21.24 5.89
C TRP A 107 -11.59 -21.86 6.58
N ASP A 108 -11.56 -23.18 6.79
CA ASP A 108 -10.41 -23.89 7.36
C ASP A 108 -9.13 -23.78 6.51
N TRP A 109 -9.29 -23.50 5.20
CA TRP A 109 -8.18 -23.30 4.27
C TRP A 109 -7.63 -21.85 4.30
N CYS A 110 -8.36 -20.93 4.91
CA CYS A 110 -7.97 -19.52 5.01
C CYS A 110 -6.94 -19.33 6.12
N LEU A 111 -5.69 -19.04 5.74
CA LEU A 111 -4.58 -18.84 6.68
C LEU A 111 -4.64 -17.47 7.34
N SER A 112 -4.93 -16.44 6.56
CA SER A 112 -4.92 -15.07 7.05
C SER A 112 -5.83 -14.13 6.26
N VAL A 113 -6.17 -13.01 6.89
CA VAL A 113 -6.91 -11.89 6.31
C VAL A 113 -6.17 -10.59 6.59
N CYS A 114 -5.84 -9.84 5.56
CA CYS A 114 -5.19 -8.53 5.64
C CYS A 114 -6.19 -7.40 5.38
N SER A 115 -6.17 -6.36 6.22
CA SER A 115 -7.03 -5.18 6.05
C SER A 115 -6.50 -3.89 6.68
N ASP A 116 -7.18 -2.76 6.48
CA ASP A 116 -6.84 -1.40 6.95
C ASP A 116 -7.00 -1.18 8.47
N GLY A 117 -7.52 -2.18 9.20
CA GLY A 117 -7.71 -2.11 10.64
C GLY A 117 -8.97 -1.36 11.11
N ALA A 118 -9.87 -0.96 10.21
CA ALA A 118 -11.13 -0.30 10.58
C ALA A 118 -11.95 -1.10 11.61
N ALA A 119 -12.71 -0.40 12.45
CA ALA A 119 -13.49 -1.04 13.53
C ALA A 119 -14.51 -2.08 13.01
N ALA A 120 -15.06 -1.86 11.81
CA ALA A 120 -15.91 -2.83 11.12
C ALA A 120 -15.20 -4.15 10.82
N LEU A 121 -13.87 -4.14 10.66
CA LEU A 121 -13.07 -5.31 10.35
C LEU A 121 -12.51 -5.98 11.61
N THR A 122 -12.03 -5.17 12.55
CA THR A 122 -11.24 -5.64 13.71
C THR A 122 -12.02 -5.68 15.02
N GLY A 123 -13.26 -5.16 15.06
CA GLY A 123 -14.09 -5.09 16.26
C GLY A 123 -14.22 -6.44 16.98
N LYS A 124 -13.99 -6.44 18.29
CA LYS A 124 -13.86 -7.67 19.12
C LYS A 124 -15.04 -8.63 19.00
N ASN A 125 -16.27 -8.11 18.97
CA ASN A 125 -17.49 -8.91 18.98
C ASN A 125 -18.20 -8.94 17.62
N ASN A 126 -18.19 -7.80 16.92
CA ASN A 126 -19.00 -7.56 15.72
C ASN A 126 -18.17 -7.21 14.48
N GLY A 127 -16.84 -7.24 14.58
CA GLY A 127 -15.96 -7.04 13.44
C GLY A 127 -15.91 -8.27 12.54
N LEU A 128 -15.55 -8.09 11.27
CA LEU A 128 -15.39 -9.16 10.30
C LEU A 128 -14.56 -10.32 10.85
N MET A 129 -13.40 -10.02 11.46
CA MET A 129 -12.52 -11.05 12.02
C MET A 129 -13.15 -11.84 13.17
N ALA A 130 -14.07 -11.24 13.94
CA ALA A 130 -14.78 -11.96 15.00
C ALA A 130 -15.73 -13.02 14.41
N TRP A 131 -16.36 -12.73 13.26
CA TRP A 131 -17.20 -13.68 12.55
C TRP A 131 -16.38 -14.77 11.86
N ILE A 132 -15.30 -14.41 11.17
CA ILE A 132 -14.41 -15.40 10.52
C ILE A 132 -13.83 -16.36 11.57
N ARG A 133 -13.42 -15.87 12.75
CA ARG A 133 -12.90 -16.73 13.83
C ARG A 133 -13.91 -17.73 14.39
N LYS A 134 -15.22 -17.49 14.23
CA LYS A 134 -16.25 -18.50 14.56
C LYS A 134 -16.23 -19.68 13.60
N LYS A 135 -15.81 -19.47 12.35
CA LYS A 135 -15.67 -20.52 11.32
C LYS A 135 -14.28 -21.16 11.34
N ASN A 136 -13.23 -20.36 11.48
CA ASN A 136 -11.84 -20.80 11.59
C ASN A 136 -11.13 -20.05 12.72
N PRO A 137 -11.01 -20.65 13.93
CA PRO A 137 -10.36 -20.02 15.07
C PRO A 137 -8.86 -19.74 14.87
N LYS A 138 -8.20 -20.40 13.91
CA LYS A 138 -6.75 -20.30 13.68
C LYS A 138 -6.37 -19.18 12.70
N VAL A 139 -7.35 -18.57 12.03
CA VAL A 139 -7.10 -17.51 11.04
C VAL A 139 -6.33 -16.34 11.67
N LYS A 140 -5.25 -15.92 11.00
CA LYS A 140 -4.49 -14.74 11.40
C LYS A 140 -5.11 -13.48 10.81
N TRP A 141 -5.15 -12.41 11.59
CA TRP A 141 -5.43 -11.09 11.04
C TRP A 141 -4.13 -10.31 10.93
N LEU A 142 -3.89 -9.72 9.76
CA LEU A 142 -2.76 -8.85 9.51
C LEU A 142 -3.27 -7.43 9.24
N HIS A 143 -2.67 -6.47 9.92
CA HIS A 143 -2.93 -5.06 9.64
C HIS A 143 -2.03 -4.63 8.48
N CYS A 144 -2.63 -4.11 7.40
CA CYS A 144 -1.92 -3.55 6.26
C CYS A 144 -0.77 -2.64 6.71
N ILE A 145 0.46 -2.99 6.35
CA ILE A 145 1.67 -2.29 6.82
C ILE A 145 1.68 -0.81 6.40
N ILE A 146 1.13 -0.53 5.21
CA ILE A 146 1.04 0.81 4.62
C ILE A 146 0.09 1.69 5.44
N HIS A 147 -1.11 1.18 5.75
CA HIS A 147 -2.07 1.86 6.61
C HIS A 147 -1.52 2.05 8.02
N ARG A 148 -0.90 1.01 8.58
CA ARG A 148 -0.31 1.03 9.92
C ARG A 148 0.85 2.03 10.04
N GLN A 149 1.73 2.10 9.03
CA GLN A 149 2.79 3.12 8.94
C GLN A 149 2.22 4.53 8.84
N ALA A 150 1.17 4.73 8.03
CA ALA A 150 0.51 6.03 7.93
C ALA A 150 -0.10 6.46 9.28
N LEU A 151 -0.73 5.54 10.03
CA LEU A 151 -1.25 5.81 11.37
C LEU A 151 -0.16 6.21 12.36
N ALA A 152 0.94 5.46 12.41
CA ALA A 152 2.09 5.77 13.27
C ALA A 152 2.72 7.15 12.96
N SER A 153 2.60 7.61 11.71
CA SER A 153 3.20 8.86 11.26
C SER A 153 2.33 10.10 11.48
N LYS A 154 1.09 9.96 11.98
CA LYS A 154 0.15 11.09 12.12
C LYS A 154 0.52 12.09 13.23
N ARG A 155 1.24 11.66 14.27
CA ARG A 155 1.49 12.49 15.45
C ARG A 155 2.67 13.44 15.21
N MET A 156 2.46 14.71 15.52
CA MET A 156 3.48 15.76 15.41
C MET A 156 3.35 16.76 16.56
N ASN A 157 4.42 17.50 16.86
CA ASN A 157 4.37 18.54 17.88
C ASN A 157 3.52 19.74 17.42
N ALA A 158 3.13 20.60 18.36
CA ALA A 158 2.20 21.70 18.11
C ALA A 158 2.68 22.66 17.01
N HIS A 159 3.96 23.05 17.03
CA HIS A 159 4.51 24.00 16.05
C HIS A 159 4.54 23.45 14.63
N LEU A 160 4.91 22.18 14.45
CA LEU A 160 4.85 21.53 13.14
C LEU A 160 3.41 21.31 12.69
N HIS A 161 2.50 20.97 13.60
CA HIS A 161 1.09 20.82 13.28
C HIS A 161 0.46 22.13 12.80
N GLU A 162 0.76 23.21 13.50
CA GLU A 162 0.34 24.57 13.13
C GLU A 162 0.88 24.97 11.77
N THR A 163 2.21 24.82 11.55
CA THR A 163 2.86 25.11 10.27
C THR A 163 2.21 24.33 9.12
N LEU A 164 1.92 23.04 9.32
CA LEU A 164 1.24 22.21 8.32
C LEU A 164 -0.18 22.73 8.01
N ASN A 165 -0.95 23.07 9.05
CA ASN A 165 -2.32 23.57 8.88
C ASN A 165 -2.35 24.94 8.18
N GLU A 166 -1.41 25.82 8.50
CA GLU A 166 -1.25 27.12 7.85
C GLU A 166 -0.86 26.96 6.39
N ALA A 167 0.09 26.09 6.07
CA ALA A 167 0.47 25.77 4.69
C ALA A 167 -0.75 25.29 3.87
N VAL A 168 -1.56 24.39 4.43
CA VAL A 168 -2.81 23.93 3.79
C VAL A 168 -3.81 25.09 3.60
N LYS A 169 -3.96 25.98 4.58
CA LYS A 169 -4.83 27.17 4.46
C LYS A 169 -4.35 28.12 3.36
N VAL A 170 -3.05 28.34 3.23
CA VAL A 170 -2.46 29.16 2.15
C VAL A 170 -2.79 28.57 0.78
N ILE A 171 -2.54 27.26 0.61
CA ILE A 171 -2.83 26.57 -0.64
C ILE A 171 -4.32 26.66 -0.96
N ASN A 172 -5.19 26.39 0.02
CA ASN A 172 -6.63 26.47 -0.16
C ASN A 172 -7.08 27.89 -0.48
N PHE A 173 -6.49 28.93 0.10
CA PHE A 173 -6.81 30.33 -0.23
C PHE A 173 -6.55 30.65 -1.72
N ILE A 174 -5.44 30.16 -2.27
CA ILE A 174 -5.09 30.36 -3.68
C ILE A 174 -5.95 29.47 -4.60
N LYS A 175 -6.23 28.22 -4.18
CA LYS A 175 -6.91 27.22 -5.01
C LYS A 175 -8.43 27.25 -4.94
N ALA A 176 -9.02 27.76 -3.85
CA ALA A 176 -10.47 27.77 -3.66
C ALA A 176 -11.21 28.64 -4.67
N ARG A 177 -10.56 29.70 -5.18
CA ARG A 177 -11.15 30.60 -6.16
C ARG A 177 -10.49 30.40 -7.53
N PRO A 178 -11.26 30.07 -8.60
CA PRO A 178 -10.71 29.94 -9.95
C PRO A 178 -9.99 31.21 -10.44
N LEU A 179 -10.44 32.40 -10.01
CA LEU A 179 -9.75 33.65 -10.31
C LEU A 179 -8.36 33.70 -9.68
N ASN A 180 -8.25 33.42 -8.37
CA ASN A 180 -6.95 33.40 -7.67
C ASN A 180 -5.99 32.42 -8.32
N SER A 181 -6.46 31.22 -8.68
CA SER A 181 -5.64 30.23 -9.37
C SER A 181 -5.15 30.69 -10.75
N ARG A 182 -5.97 31.45 -11.50
CA ARG A 182 -5.55 32.03 -12.79
C ARG A 182 -4.55 33.17 -12.60
N MET A 183 -4.80 34.05 -11.63
CA MET A 183 -3.91 35.17 -11.31
C MET A 183 -2.54 34.68 -10.83
N PHE A 184 -2.54 33.72 -9.90
CA PHE A 184 -1.31 33.09 -9.42
C PHE A 184 -0.52 32.43 -10.56
N LYS A 185 -1.20 31.75 -11.49
CA LYS A 185 -0.55 31.18 -12.68
C LYS A 185 0.18 32.24 -13.51
N LEU A 186 -0.48 33.38 -13.76
CA LEU A 186 0.12 34.48 -14.53
C LEU A 186 1.36 35.03 -13.81
N LEU A 187 1.27 35.23 -12.49
CA LEU A 187 2.40 35.67 -11.68
C LEU A 187 3.59 34.69 -11.77
N CYS A 188 3.36 33.38 -11.64
CA CYS A 188 4.41 32.38 -11.81
C CYS A 188 5.04 32.42 -13.21
N GLN A 189 4.24 32.68 -14.26
CA GLN A 189 4.75 32.81 -15.63
C GLN A 189 5.63 34.04 -15.80
N GLU A 190 5.22 35.17 -15.23
CA GLU A 190 5.98 36.43 -15.25
C GLU A 190 7.28 36.33 -14.45
N MET A 191 7.28 35.58 -13.34
CA MET A 191 8.46 35.34 -12.52
C MET A 191 9.38 34.22 -13.07
N GLY A 192 8.99 33.56 -14.16
CA GLY A 192 9.79 32.52 -14.80
C GLY A 192 9.87 31.22 -14.00
N SER A 193 8.88 30.95 -13.13
CA SER A 193 8.85 29.75 -12.29
C SER A 193 8.70 28.48 -13.12
N GLU A 194 9.42 27.42 -12.77
CA GLU A 194 9.30 26.10 -13.40
C GLU A 194 7.86 25.56 -13.27
N HIS A 195 7.26 25.73 -12.09
CA HIS A 195 5.90 25.33 -11.81
C HIS A 195 4.94 26.52 -11.78
N GLN A 196 3.79 26.38 -12.44
CA GLN A 196 2.81 27.48 -12.56
C GLN A 196 1.55 27.26 -11.71
N HIS A 197 1.51 26.15 -10.97
CA HIS A 197 0.33 25.73 -10.21
C HIS A 197 0.71 25.05 -8.89
N LEU A 198 0.01 25.44 -7.83
CA LEU A 198 -0.04 24.68 -6.58
C LEU A 198 -0.89 23.41 -6.75
N LEU A 199 -0.48 22.37 -6.04
CA LEU A 199 -1.19 21.10 -5.94
C LEU A 199 -2.31 21.20 -4.90
N LEU A 200 -3.48 20.64 -5.20
CA LEU A 200 -4.60 20.58 -4.25
C LEU A 200 -4.34 19.49 -3.21
N HIS A 201 -4.64 19.81 -1.95
CA HIS A 201 -4.68 18.85 -0.88
C HIS A 201 -6.06 18.20 -0.81
N THR A 202 -6.09 16.87 -0.74
CA THR A 202 -7.25 16.12 -0.26
C THR A 202 -6.81 15.38 1.00
N GLU A 203 -7.55 15.54 2.10
CA GLU A 203 -7.23 14.92 3.40
C GLU A 203 -7.02 13.40 3.33
N VAL A 204 -7.64 12.77 2.34
CA VAL A 204 -7.79 11.32 2.18
C VAL A 204 -6.48 10.60 1.82
N ARG A 205 -5.42 11.29 1.35
CA ARG A 205 -4.18 10.61 0.93
C ARG A 205 -2.93 11.24 1.56
N TRP A 206 -2.39 10.58 2.58
CA TRP A 206 -1.15 10.96 3.27
C TRP A 206 0.03 11.20 2.30
N LEU A 207 0.11 10.40 1.23
CA LEU A 207 1.15 10.43 0.21
C LEU A 207 1.26 11.74 -0.57
N SER A 208 0.20 12.55 -0.64
CA SER A 208 0.25 13.82 -1.37
C SER A 208 0.84 14.97 -0.55
N ARG A 209 1.01 14.83 0.76
CA ARG A 209 1.43 15.94 1.64
C ARG A 209 2.84 16.45 1.32
N GLY A 210 3.83 15.55 1.14
CA GLY A 210 5.20 15.95 0.80
C GLY A 210 5.27 16.75 -0.49
N LYS A 211 4.69 16.22 -1.58
CA LYS A 211 4.63 16.90 -2.90
C LYS A 211 3.99 18.28 -2.83
N ILE A 212 2.94 18.44 -2.03
CA ILE A 212 2.25 19.72 -1.85
C ILE A 212 3.14 20.74 -1.14
N LEU A 213 3.83 20.34 -0.08
CA LEU A 213 4.71 21.23 0.68
C LEU A 213 5.98 21.59 -0.09
N ASN A 214 6.56 20.64 -0.83
CA ASN A 214 7.65 20.92 -1.75
C ASN A 214 7.24 21.97 -2.78
N ARG A 215 6.08 21.79 -3.43
CA ARG A 215 5.57 22.75 -4.40
C ARG A 215 5.31 24.14 -3.78
N LEU A 216 4.82 24.17 -2.54
CA LEU A 216 4.62 25.44 -1.82
C LEU A 216 5.94 26.14 -1.52
N PHE A 217 6.97 25.38 -1.13
CA PHE A 217 8.30 25.92 -0.84
C PHE A 217 9.06 26.37 -2.09
N GLU A 218 8.95 25.61 -3.19
CA GLU A 218 9.47 25.98 -4.51
C GLU A 218 8.91 27.33 -4.96
N LEU A 219 7.59 27.49 -4.83
CA LEU A 219 6.87 28.70 -5.26
C LEU A 219 6.72 29.75 -4.15
N ARG A 220 7.55 29.69 -3.10
CA ARG A 220 7.36 30.54 -1.90
C ARG A 220 7.43 32.04 -2.20
N GLN A 221 8.26 32.45 -3.17
CA GLN A 221 8.43 33.86 -3.53
C GLN A 221 7.20 34.38 -4.27
N GLU A 222 6.71 33.60 -5.24
CA GLU A 222 5.49 33.87 -6.00
C GLU A 222 4.27 33.87 -5.08
N VAL A 223 4.19 32.91 -4.16
CA VAL A 223 3.12 32.82 -3.17
C VAL A 223 3.17 34.03 -2.24
N HIS A 224 4.35 34.43 -1.78
CA HIS A 224 4.49 35.61 -0.94
C HIS A 224 4.03 36.88 -1.66
N MET A 225 4.50 37.11 -2.89
CA MET A 225 4.09 38.25 -3.72
C MET A 225 2.59 38.27 -3.97
N PHE A 226 2.00 37.12 -4.33
CA PHE A 226 0.57 36.98 -4.53
C PHE A 226 -0.23 37.34 -3.27
N LEU A 227 0.22 36.87 -2.10
CA LEU A 227 -0.47 37.14 -0.83
C LEU A 227 -0.38 38.62 -0.43
N LEU A 228 0.74 39.29 -0.72
CA LEU A 228 0.89 40.74 -0.52
C LEU A 228 -0.08 41.54 -1.40
N GLU A 229 -0.18 41.20 -2.69
CA GLU A 229 -1.14 41.83 -3.61
C GLU A 229 -2.59 41.64 -3.16
N GLN A 230 -2.92 40.44 -2.66
CA GLN A 230 -4.24 40.13 -2.13
C GLN A 230 -4.48 40.67 -0.70
N LYS A 231 -3.50 41.37 -0.10
CA LYS A 231 -3.55 41.88 1.29
C LYS A 231 -3.94 40.80 2.31
N SER A 232 -3.45 39.59 2.09
CA SER A 232 -3.75 38.44 2.94
C SER A 232 -2.85 38.43 4.16
N ALA A 233 -3.41 38.14 5.34
CA ALA A 233 -2.64 37.99 6.57
C ALA A 233 -1.61 36.84 6.51
N PHE A 234 -1.74 35.93 5.54
CA PHE A 234 -0.79 34.84 5.35
C PHE A 234 0.57 35.28 4.76
N SER A 235 0.70 36.51 4.25
CA SER A 235 1.98 36.96 3.68
C SER A 235 3.11 36.94 4.72
N SER A 236 2.81 37.33 5.97
CA SER A 236 3.78 37.38 7.08
C SER A 236 4.38 36.02 7.45
N LEU A 237 3.72 34.91 7.08
CA LEU A 237 4.27 33.57 7.30
C LEU A 237 5.57 33.34 6.51
N PHE A 238 5.66 33.89 5.30
CA PHE A 238 6.81 33.72 4.41
C PHE A 238 7.97 34.66 4.75
N GLU A 239 7.73 35.67 5.59
CA GLU A 239 8.75 36.53 6.18
C GLU A 239 9.37 35.89 7.44
N ASN A 240 8.66 34.94 8.08
CA ASN A 240 9.11 34.24 9.27
C ASN A 240 10.02 33.05 8.89
N GLN A 241 11.33 33.22 9.06
CA GLN A 241 12.31 32.18 8.75
C GLN A 241 12.06 30.87 9.52
N ASP A 242 11.68 30.93 10.80
CA ASP A 242 11.40 29.72 11.58
C ASP A 242 10.22 28.93 11.01
N TRP A 243 9.20 29.63 10.51
CA TRP A 243 8.06 29.00 9.85
C TRP A 243 8.48 28.33 8.55
N VAL A 244 9.29 29.01 7.73
CA VAL A 244 9.82 28.45 6.48
C VAL A 244 10.69 27.21 6.77
N CYS A 245 11.53 27.24 7.81
CA CYS A 245 12.32 26.07 8.22
C CYS A 245 11.45 24.87 8.58
N ARG A 246 10.38 25.09 9.37
CA ARG A 246 9.42 24.05 9.72
C ARG A 246 8.69 23.52 8.49
N LEU A 247 8.32 24.39 7.55
CA LEU A 247 7.69 24.00 6.29
C LEU A 247 8.61 23.09 5.46
N VAL A 248 9.87 23.49 5.31
CA VAL A 248 10.86 22.73 4.52
C VAL A 248 11.18 21.39 5.17
N TYR A 249 11.37 21.38 6.50
CA TYR A 249 11.53 20.15 7.25
C TYR A 249 10.36 19.18 7.02
N LEU A 250 9.12 19.70 7.07
CA LEU A 250 7.94 18.90 6.81
C LEU A 250 7.96 18.32 5.39
N ALA A 251 8.32 19.11 4.39
CA ALA A 251 8.47 18.62 3.02
C ALA A 251 9.47 17.45 2.94
N ASP A 252 10.67 17.61 3.51
CA ASP A 252 11.72 16.59 3.51
C ASP A 252 11.30 15.30 4.27
N ILE A 253 10.68 15.41 5.45
CA ILE A 253 10.27 14.22 6.22
C ILE A 253 9.09 13.50 5.57
N PHE A 254 8.14 14.23 4.97
CA PHE A 254 7.02 13.62 4.25
C PHE A 254 7.50 12.90 2.98
N ASP A 255 8.51 13.40 2.29
CA ASP A 255 9.11 12.69 1.16
C ASP A 255 9.77 11.39 1.60
N LYS A 256 10.54 11.40 2.68
CA LYS A 256 11.14 10.18 3.25
C LYS A 256 10.09 9.15 3.66
N LEU A 257 8.97 9.60 4.24
CA LEU A 257 7.83 8.74 4.58
C LEU A 257 7.14 8.20 3.33
N ASN A 258 7.02 9.02 2.29
CA ASN A 258 6.47 8.61 0.99
C ASN A 258 7.37 7.57 0.30
N ASP A 259 8.69 7.73 0.34
CA ASP A 259 9.64 6.76 -0.21
C ASP A 259 9.52 5.40 0.49
N LEU A 260 9.40 5.40 1.82
CA LEU A 260 9.13 4.16 2.57
C LEU A 260 7.80 3.54 2.09
N ASN A 261 6.75 4.34 2.01
CA ASN A 261 5.43 3.85 1.61
C ASN A 261 5.44 3.24 0.21
N LEU A 262 6.00 3.94 -0.78
CA LEU A 262 6.19 3.46 -2.14
C LEU A 262 7.03 2.18 -2.17
N SER A 263 8.07 2.08 -1.35
CA SER A 263 8.88 0.87 -1.28
C SER A 263 8.10 -0.35 -0.75
N MET A 264 7.00 -0.14 -0.02
CA MET A 264 6.13 -1.22 0.50
C MET A 264 4.94 -1.52 -0.42
N GLN A 265 4.73 -0.73 -1.48
CA GLN A 265 3.74 -0.98 -2.51
C GLN A 265 4.27 -1.98 -3.53
N GLY A 266 3.40 -2.84 -4.04
CA GLY A 266 3.75 -3.82 -5.06
C GLY A 266 2.91 -5.08 -5.00
N PHE A 267 3.07 -5.89 -6.05
CA PHE A 267 2.51 -7.24 -6.15
C PHE A 267 3.41 -8.23 -5.41
N ARG A 268 2.85 -9.34 -4.97
CA ARG A 268 3.56 -10.49 -4.36
C ARG A 268 4.40 -10.12 -3.13
N THR A 269 3.98 -9.13 -2.34
CA THR A 269 4.67 -8.73 -1.11
C THR A 269 4.09 -9.41 0.13
N ASP A 270 4.90 -10.13 0.89
CA ASP A 270 4.55 -10.73 2.19
C ASP A 270 5.18 -9.95 3.36
N GLU A 271 4.82 -10.31 4.59
CA GLU A 271 5.31 -9.64 5.80
C GLU A 271 6.84 -9.74 5.96
N LEU A 272 7.46 -10.88 5.60
CA LEU A 272 8.91 -11.08 5.69
C LEU A 272 9.67 -10.16 4.74
N SER A 273 9.10 -9.88 3.56
CA SER A 273 9.69 -8.94 2.59
C SER A 273 9.54 -7.46 2.99
N LEU A 274 8.49 -7.12 3.76
CA LEU A 274 8.15 -5.73 4.11
C LEU A 274 8.74 -5.30 5.46
N ASN A 275 8.84 -6.21 6.43
CA ASN A 275 9.40 -5.92 7.77
C ASN A 275 10.83 -5.34 7.73
N PRO A 276 11.76 -5.85 6.89
CA PRO A 276 13.10 -5.28 6.76
C PRO A 276 13.11 -3.82 6.30
N LYS A 277 12.19 -3.42 5.41
CA LYS A 277 12.05 -2.03 4.93
C LYS A 277 11.67 -1.09 6.08
N MET A 278 10.71 -1.53 6.90
CA MET A 278 10.31 -0.81 8.11
C MET A 278 11.44 -0.73 9.14
N CYS A 279 12.13 -1.84 9.40
CA CYS A 279 13.29 -1.89 10.30
C CYS A 279 14.38 -0.90 9.87
N ALA A 280 14.72 -0.90 8.57
CA ALA A 280 15.69 0.03 8.00
C ALA A 280 15.26 1.49 8.19
N PHE A 281 13.98 1.80 8.02
CA PHE A 281 13.47 3.17 8.24
C PHE A 281 13.58 3.61 9.69
N ILE A 282 13.27 2.74 10.66
CA ILE A 282 13.44 3.10 12.07
C ILE A 282 14.93 3.33 12.41
N LYS A 283 15.84 2.48 11.90
CA LYS A 283 17.28 2.70 12.05
C LYS A 283 17.73 4.02 11.41
N LYS A 284 17.15 4.42 10.28
CA LYS A 284 17.39 5.74 9.66
C LYS A 284 16.90 6.88 10.57
N LEU A 285 15.71 6.77 11.19
CA LEU A 285 15.21 7.76 12.15
C LEU A 285 16.17 7.94 13.33
N GLU A 286 16.70 6.85 13.89
CA GLU A 286 17.69 6.91 14.98
C GLU A 286 19.00 7.60 14.54
N PHE A 287 19.43 7.35 13.31
CA PHE A 287 20.57 8.04 12.71
C PHE A 287 20.30 9.54 12.52
N TRP A 288 19.12 9.91 11.99
CA TRP A 288 18.73 11.31 11.82
C TRP A 288 18.63 12.04 13.16
N LEU A 289 18.08 11.39 14.19
CA LEU A 289 18.07 11.91 15.56
C LEU A 289 19.47 12.25 16.06
N LYS A 290 20.45 11.34 15.86
CA LYS A 290 21.86 11.59 16.26
C LYS A 290 22.49 12.77 15.52
N LYS A 291 22.08 13.02 14.27
CA LYS A 291 22.54 14.18 13.48
C LYS A 291 21.94 15.49 13.98
N VAL A 292 20.63 15.51 14.19
CA VAL A 292 19.91 16.69 14.71
C VAL A 292 20.35 17.04 16.13
N GLN A 293 20.67 16.06 16.97
CA GLN A 293 21.27 16.29 18.30
C GLN A 293 22.64 17.01 18.25
N ARG A 294 23.33 16.96 17.12
CA ARG A 294 24.58 17.67 16.87
C ARG A 294 24.35 18.98 16.10
N ASN A 295 23.11 19.48 16.10
CA ASN A 295 22.65 20.65 15.36
C ASN A 295 22.94 20.57 13.84
N SER A 296 22.90 19.37 13.26
CA SER A 296 23.09 19.15 11.83
C SER A 296 21.80 18.67 11.18
N VAL A 297 21.38 19.39 10.14
CA VAL A 297 20.19 19.10 9.33
C VAL A 297 20.50 18.43 7.98
N SER A 298 21.78 18.12 7.70
CA SER A 298 22.27 17.46 6.47
C SER A 298 21.53 16.21 5.97
N VAL A 299 20.72 15.58 6.82
CA VAL A 299 19.89 14.43 6.44
C VAL A 299 18.59 14.86 5.75
N PHE A 300 18.24 16.14 5.81
CA PHE A 300 17.09 16.82 5.21
C PHE A 300 17.64 17.81 4.15
N PRO A 301 17.80 17.37 2.89
CA PRO A 301 18.61 18.09 1.90
C PRO A 301 18.05 19.46 1.53
N THR A 302 16.72 19.61 1.47
CA THR A 302 16.10 20.89 1.16
C THR A 302 16.28 21.87 2.33
N LEU A 303 16.14 21.37 3.56
CA LEU A 303 16.36 22.17 4.76
C LEU A 303 17.82 22.59 4.92
N ASP A 304 18.75 21.67 4.67
CA ASP A 304 20.19 21.91 4.76
C ASP A 304 20.61 23.01 3.79
N LYS A 305 20.19 22.90 2.52
CA LYS A 305 20.44 23.94 1.52
C LYS A 305 19.82 25.28 1.91
N PHE A 306 18.57 25.28 2.38
CA PHE A 306 17.92 26.52 2.82
C PHE A 306 18.62 27.17 4.02
N ALA A 307 19.14 26.36 4.94
CA ALA A 307 19.87 26.82 6.11
C ALA A 307 21.21 27.46 5.74
N ASP A 308 21.93 26.86 4.79
CA ASP A 308 23.17 27.42 4.25
C ASP A 308 22.92 28.74 3.49
N ASP A 309 21.88 28.78 2.65
CA ASP A 309 21.56 29.95 1.81
C ASP A 309 21.02 31.15 2.62
N SER A 310 20.42 30.91 3.79
CA SER A 310 19.66 31.93 4.54
C SER A 310 20.29 32.38 5.86
N GLU A 311 21.49 31.90 6.19
CA GLU A 311 22.23 32.20 7.44
C GLU A 311 21.34 32.19 8.70
N ILE A 312 20.67 31.06 8.97
CA ILE A 312 19.64 30.98 10.03
C ILE A 312 20.26 31.07 11.44
N ASP A 313 19.97 32.16 12.15
CA ASP A 313 20.42 32.39 13.53
C ASP A 313 19.84 31.40 14.56
N ASN A 314 18.62 30.88 14.33
CA ASN A 314 17.85 30.06 15.29
C ASN A 314 17.83 28.55 14.98
N LEU A 315 18.83 28.02 14.27
CA LEU A 315 18.86 26.61 13.87
C LEU A 315 18.71 25.63 15.05
N ASN A 316 19.18 26.00 16.24
CA ASN A 316 19.05 25.20 17.46
C ASN A 316 17.59 24.97 17.86
N THR A 317 16.75 26.01 17.82
CA THR A 317 15.31 25.91 18.16
C THR A 317 14.57 25.05 17.15
N ILE A 318 14.93 25.14 15.87
CA ILE A 318 14.40 24.26 14.82
C ILE A 318 14.85 22.81 15.07
N CYS A 319 16.12 22.57 15.40
CA CYS A 319 16.63 21.25 15.73
C CYS A 319 15.92 20.64 16.94
N ASP A 320 15.58 21.42 17.96
CA ASP A 320 14.80 20.96 19.10
C ASP A 320 13.40 20.47 18.68
N CYS A 321 12.73 21.25 17.83
CA CYS A 321 11.42 20.91 17.27
C CYS A 321 11.48 19.62 16.42
N ILE A 322 12.49 19.50 15.55
CA ILE A 322 12.72 18.31 14.71
C ILE A 322 13.01 17.09 15.59
N ARG A 323 13.87 17.22 16.59
CA ARG A 323 14.23 16.13 17.51
C ARG A 323 13.03 15.60 18.27
N GLU A 324 12.16 16.49 18.77
CA GLU A 324 10.92 16.08 19.44
C GLU A 324 10.03 15.27 18.50
N HIS A 325 9.85 15.73 17.26
CA HIS A 325 9.03 15.03 16.27
C HIS A 325 9.61 13.68 15.88
N LEU A 326 10.90 13.60 15.54
CA LEU A 326 11.56 12.35 15.17
C LEU A 326 11.53 11.33 16.31
N THR A 327 11.68 11.78 17.56
CA THR A 327 11.60 10.91 18.75
C THR A 327 10.21 10.29 18.83
N LYS A 328 9.15 11.12 18.77
CA LYS A 328 7.76 10.66 18.80
C LYS A 328 7.44 9.74 17.63
N LEU A 329 7.87 10.08 16.42
CA LEU A 329 7.66 9.26 15.22
C LEU A 329 8.32 7.87 15.37
N ARG A 330 9.55 7.83 15.87
CA ARG A 330 10.28 6.58 16.13
C ARG A 330 9.57 5.74 17.19
N ASP A 331 9.14 6.35 18.30
CA ASP A 331 8.46 5.64 19.39
C ASP A 331 7.09 5.09 18.95
N GLU A 332 6.32 5.87 18.18
CA GLU A 332 5.07 5.41 17.58
C GLU A 332 5.31 4.26 16.60
N LEU A 333 6.28 4.37 15.69
CA LEU A 333 6.60 3.27 14.78
C LEU A 333 7.02 2.00 15.53
N VAL A 334 7.81 2.11 16.59
CA VAL A 334 8.15 0.96 17.46
C VAL A 334 6.90 0.37 18.12
N SER A 335 5.99 1.20 18.63
CA SER A 335 4.75 0.75 19.26
C SER A 335 3.82 0.06 18.27
N TYR A 336 3.72 0.58 17.04
CA TYR A 336 2.94 -0.04 15.97
C TYR A 336 3.62 -1.29 15.41
N PHE A 337 4.94 -1.45 15.50
CA PHE A 337 5.66 -2.60 14.92
C PHE A 337 6.55 -3.32 15.95
N PRO A 338 5.98 -3.90 17.02
CA PRO A 338 6.76 -4.48 18.11
C PRO A 338 7.57 -5.70 17.67
N SER A 339 7.03 -6.53 16.76
CA SER A 339 7.70 -7.74 16.25
C SER A 339 9.00 -7.43 15.49
N ILE A 340 9.03 -6.30 14.77
CA ILE A 340 10.20 -5.89 13.98
C ILE A 340 11.40 -5.56 14.88
N MET A 341 11.15 -5.09 16.11
CA MET A 341 12.20 -4.74 17.06
C MET A 341 12.77 -5.90 17.84
N ASN A 342 12.01 -6.99 17.96
CA ASN A 342 12.45 -8.15 18.73
C ASN A 342 13.53 -8.99 18.02
N GLN A 343 13.92 -8.60 16.79
CA GLN A 343 14.91 -9.32 15.97
C GLN A 343 14.65 -10.83 15.95
N ASP A 344 13.39 -11.22 15.83
CA ASP A 344 13.01 -12.62 15.75
C ASP A 344 13.53 -13.20 14.43
N ARG A 345 14.53 -14.08 14.53
CA ARG A 345 15.19 -14.73 13.39
C ARG A 345 14.65 -16.13 13.11
N THR A 346 13.57 -16.53 13.78
CA THR A 346 12.99 -17.88 13.63
C THR A 346 12.52 -18.21 12.23
N GLN A 347 12.30 -17.20 11.40
CA GLN A 347 11.85 -17.35 10.02
C GLN A 347 12.91 -16.98 8.99
N ASP A 348 14.15 -16.70 9.39
CA ASP A 348 15.22 -16.28 8.46
C ASP A 348 15.52 -17.38 7.43
N TRP A 349 15.45 -18.66 7.84
CA TRP A 349 15.63 -19.81 6.96
C TRP A 349 14.62 -19.89 5.81
N ILE A 350 13.43 -19.27 5.97
CA ILE A 350 12.42 -19.21 4.92
C ILE A 350 12.91 -18.33 3.77
N GLN A 351 13.54 -17.20 4.09
CA GLN A 351 14.07 -16.25 3.11
C GLN A 351 15.42 -16.72 2.55
N ASN A 352 16.23 -17.41 3.34
CA ASN A 352 17.47 -18.02 2.87
C ASN A 352 17.81 -19.28 3.69
N PRO A 353 17.59 -20.49 3.16
CA PRO A 353 17.87 -21.72 3.88
C PRO A 353 19.37 -22.11 3.90
N PHE A 354 20.24 -21.40 3.16
CA PHE A 354 21.65 -21.77 2.98
C PHE A 354 22.64 -20.95 3.85
N VAL A 355 22.18 -20.28 4.91
CA VAL A 355 23.05 -19.49 5.80
C VAL A 355 23.73 -20.40 6.84
N GLU A 356 25.01 -20.15 7.16
CA GLU A 356 25.86 -20.99 8.04
C GLU A 356 25.28 -21.31 9.45
N ASP A 357 24.28 -20.55 9.93
CA ASP A 357 23.71 -20.70 11.27
C ASP A 357 22.18 -20.83 11.26
N VAL A 358 21.62 -21.43 10.20
CA VAL A 358 20.17 -21.56 9.98
C VAL A 358 19.44 -22.34 11.07
N THR A 359 20.14 -23.21 11.82
CA THR A 359 19.55 -24.18 12.75
C THR A 359 19.40 -23.67 14.17
N SER A 360 20.26 -22.77 14.62
CA SER A 360 20.32 -22.31 16.02
C SER A 360 19.15 -21.40 16.40
N SER A 361 18.43 -20.86 15.40
CA SER A 361 17.36 -19.90 15.59
C SER A 361 16.02 -20.31 14.97
N SER A 362 15.90 -21.44 14.26
CA SER A 362 14.76 -21.77 13.39
C SER A 362 13.40 -21.99 14.09
N GLY A 363 13.39 -22.27 15.40
CA GLY A 363 12.16 -22.61 16.13
C GLY A 363 11.46 -23.90 15.65
N LEU A 364 12.14 -24.71 14.82
CA LEU A 364 11.64 -25.96 14.26
C LEU A 364 11.81 -27.14 15.25
N SER A 365 11.11 -28.24 14.98
CA SER A 365 11.37 -29.51 15.69
C SER A 365 12.70 -30.11 15.24
N ASP A 366 13.26 -31.02 16.04
CA ASP A 366 14.54 -31.68 15.74
C ASP A 366 14.54 -32.33 14.35
N LYS A 367 13.47 -33.08 14.01
CA LYS A 367 13.30 -33.73 12.70
C LYS A 367 13.29 -32.72 11.54
N LEU A 368 12.59 -31.60 11.70
CA LEU A 368 12.54 -30.56 10.65
C LEU A 368 13.87 -29.82 10.53
N THR A 369 14.59 -29.68 11.65
CA THR A 369 15.93 -29.11 11.68
C THR A 369 16.92 -30.01 10.95
N GLU A 370 16.86 -31.33 11.15
CA GLU A 370 17.66 -32.31 10.38
C GLU A 370 17.39 -32.19 8.87
N ASN A 371 16.12 -32.18 8.47
CA ASN A 371 15.74 -32.00 7.06
C ASN A 371 16.27 -30.68 6.48
N LEU A 372 16.23 -29.60 7.27
CA LEU A 372 16.74 -28.30 6.84
C LEU A 372 18.26 -28.29 6.69
N ILE A 373 18.99 -29.02 7.55
CA ILE A 373 20.45 -29.21 7.43
C ILE A 373 20.79 -29.97 6.15
N GLU A 374 20.05 -31.04 5.85
CA GLU A 374 20.25 -31.82 4.62
C GLU A 374 20.05 -30.93 3.38
N LEU A 375 18.95 -30.18 3.34
CA LEU A 375 18.66 -29.24 2.26
C LEU A 375 19.74 -28.17 2.13
N ALA A 376 20.14 -27.54 3.24
CA ALA A 376 21.14 -26.48 3.27
C ALA A 376 22.55 -26.97 2.86
N SER A 377 22.82 -28.26 2.98
CA SER A 377 24.09 -28.88 2.59
C SER A 377 24.15 -29.28 1.12
N ASP A 378 23.02 -29.23 0.39
CA ASP A 378 22.95 -29.58 -1.02
C ASP A 378 23.36 -28.39 -1.91
N ARG A 379 24.57 -28.51 -2.49
CA ARG A 379 25.14 -27.50 -3.39
C ARG A 379 24.34 -27.30 -4.67
N ALA A 380 23.67 -28.34 -5.18
CA ALA A 380 22.84 -28.23 -6.38
C ALA A 380 21.57 -27.42 -6.07
N LEU A 381 20.95 -27.64 -4.90
CA LEU A 381 19.82 -26.84 -4.44
C LEU A 381 20.23 -25.38 -4.19
N GLU A 382 21.41 -25.12 -3.64
CA GLU A 382 21.93 -23.76 -3.42
C GLU A 382 22.11 -22.99 -4.73
N LEU A 383 22.72 -23.63 -5.74
CA LEU A 383 22.88 -23.03 -7.07
C LEU A 383 21.52 -22.78 -7.73
N LYS A 384 20.53 -23.66 -7.49
CA LYS A 384 19.18 -23.48 -8.00
C LYS A 384 18.48 -22.30 -7.35
N PHE A 385 18.58 -22.18 -6.02
CA PHE A 385 17.99 -21.09 -5.24
C PHE A 385 18.40 -19.71 -5.73
N GLN A 386 19.64 -19.54 -6.19
CA GLN A 386 20.13 -18.27 -6.74
C GLN A 386 19.43 -17.83 -8.04
N ASN A 387 18.74 -18.74 -8.73
CA ASN A 387 18.14 -18.50 -10.04
C ASN A 387 16.60 -18.40 -10.01
N VAL A 388 15.97 -18.64 -8.86
CA VAL A 388 14.51 -18.64 -8.71
C VAL A 388 14.09 -17.75 -7.54
N THR A 389 12.81 -17.40 -7.49
CA THR A 389 12.24 -16.72 -6.32
C THR A 389 12.14 -17.67 -5.13
N VAL A 390 12.05 -17.11 -3.92
CA VAL A 390 11.89 -17.88 -2.67
C VAL A 390 10.69 -18.83 -2.76
N SER A 391 9.53 -18.34 -3.18
CA SER A 391 8.32 -19.14 -3.35
C SER A 391 8.50 -20.27 -4.37
N GLN A 392 9.08 -19.99 -5.53
CA GLN A 392 9.38 -21.01 -6.55
C GLN A 392 10.29 -22.11 -6.00
N PHE A 393 11.39 -21.74 -5.32
CA PHE A 393 12.30 -22.71 -4.74
C PHE A 393 11.59 -23.69 -3.79
N TRP A 394 10.83 -23.15 -2.84
CA TRP A 394 10.11 -23.97 -1.86
C TRP A 394 9.01 -24.84 -2.49
N LEU A 395 8.44 -24.42 -3.63
CA LEU A 395 7.49 -25.26 -4.38
C LEU A 395 8.19 -26.41 -5.10
N GLU A 396 9.38 -26.18 -5.65
CA GLU A 396 10.14 -27.20 -6.36
C GLU A 396 10.67 -28.29 -5.42
N VAL A 397 11.14 -27.91 -4.23
CA VAL A 397 11.64 -28.87 -3.24
C VAL A 397 10.52 -29.54 -2.43
N LYS A 398 9.25 -29.16 -2.65
CA LYS A 398 8.08 -29.69 -1.92
C LYS A 398 7.92 -31.21 -2.02
N GLY A 399 8.40 -31.81 -3.10
CA GLY A 399 8.37 -33.27 -3.28
C GLY A 399 9.21 -34.02 -2.25
N GLU A 400 10.38 -33.47 -1.92
CA GLU A 400 11.36 -34.06 -0.99
C GLU A 400 11.20 -33.50 0.43
N TYR A 401 10.96 -32.18 0.54
CA TYR A 401 10.90 -31.43 1.80
C TYR A 401 9.51 -30.85 2.05
N LYS A 402 8.49 -31.72 2.04
CA LYS A 402 7.08 -31.34 2.11
C LYS A 402 6.72 -30.46 3.31
N GLU A 403 7.07 -30.88 4.52
CA GLU A 403 6.69 -30.18 5.76
C GLU A 403 7.34 -28.79 5.85
N LEU A 404 8.62 -28.65 5.47
CA LEU A 404 9.33 -27.36 5.40
C LEU A 404 8.66 -26.42 4.38
N SER A 405 8.27 -26.96 3.24
CA SER A 405 7.60 -26.21 2.18
C SER A 405 6.20 -25.75 2.62
N GLU A 406 5.45 -26.56 3.36
CA GLU A 406 4.14 -26.18 3.91
C GLU A 406 4.23 -25.08 4.97
N ILE A 407 5.24 -25.13 5.85
CA ILE A 407 5.51 -24.06 6.82
C ILE A 407 5.88 -22.76 6.08
N THR A 408 6.73 -22.87 5.07
CA THR A 408 7.14 -21.74 4.24
C THR A 408 5.95 -21.09 3.53
N MET A 409 5.11 -21.88 2.84
CA MET A 409 3.93 -21.34 2.17
C MET A 409 2.97 -20.70 3.17
N SER A 410 2.85 -21.24 4.38
CA SER A 410 2.04 -20.64 5.45
C SER A 410 2.56 -19.27 5.91
N ALA A 411 3.86 -18.99 5.73
CA ALA A 411 4.49 -17.71 6.05
C ALA A 411 4.48 -16.72 4.87
N LEU A 412 4.56 -17.19 3.62
CA LEU A 412 4.63 -16.34 2.41
C LEU A 412 3.25 -15.99 1.82
N LEU A 413 2.24 -16.85 1.99
CA LEU A 413 0.87 -16.58 1.50
C LEU A 413 0.20 -15.36 2.16
N PRO A 414 0.38 -15.06 3.46
CA PRO A 414 -0.22 -13.88 4.06
C PRO A 414 0.15 -12.56 3.38
N PHE A 415 -0.86 -11.75 3.07
CA PHE A 415 -0.65 -10.42 2.49
C PHE A 415 -0.05 -9.45 3.51
N GLY A 416 1.02 -8.75 3.13
CA GLY A 416 1.60 -7.69 3.95
C GLY A 416 0.91 -6.32 3.82
N SER A 417 0.11 -6.11 2.77
CA SER A 417 -0.58 -4.85 2.49
C SER A 417 -1.92 -5.07 1.78
N THR A 418 -2.76 -4.02 1.75
CA THR A 418 -4.01 -3.94 0.95
C THR A 418 -3.79 -3.27 -0.42
N TYR A 419 -2.55 -3.23 -0.92
CA TYR A 419 -2.18 -2.47 -2.11
C TYR A 419 -3.00 -2.86 -3.37
N LEU A 420 -3.34 -4.13 -3.55
CA LEU A 420 -4.11 -4.57 -4.72
C LEU A 420 -5.54 -4.00 -4.69
N CYS A 421 -6.12 -3.83 -3.50
CA CYS A 421 -7.41 -3.20 -3.35
C CYS A 421 -7.34 -1.72 -3.76
N GLU A 422 -6.30 -1.00 -3.35
CA GLU A 422 -6.07 0.42 -3.72
C GLU A 422 -5.87 0.63 -5.22
N VAL A 423 -5.09 -0.26 -5.87
CA VAL A 423 -4.93 -0.26 -7.33
C VAL A 423 -6.27 -0.52 -8.01
N SER A 424 -7.06 -1.45 -7.49
CA SER A 424 -8.37 -1.79 -8.04
C SER A 424 -9.39 -0.69 -7.85
N PHE A 425 -9.39 0.04 -6.73
CA PHE A 425 -10.23 1.25 -6.57
C PHE A 425 -9.84 2.37 -7.55
N SER A 426 -8.55 2.48 -7.85
CA SER A 426 -8.06 3.41 -8.88
C SER A 426 -8.56 3.00 -10.27
N ALA A 427 -8.50 1.72 -10.63
CA ALA A 427 -9.06 1.19 -11.87
C ALA A 427 -10.59 1.37 -11.94
N MET A 428 -11.29 1.10 -10.83
CA MET A 428 -12.74 1.31 -10.71
C MET A 428 -13.12 2.78 -10.96
N SER A 429 -12.32 3.74 -10.50
CA SER A 429 -12.55 5.17 -10.73
C SER A 429 -12.41 5.57 -12.21
N LEU A 430 -11.65 4.80 -13.00
CA LEU A 430 -11.55 4.99 -14.46
C LEU A 430 -12.75 4.37 -15.19
N ILE A 431 -13.24 3.22 -14.70
CA ILE A 431 -14.40 2.51 -15.28
C ILE A 431 -15.72 3.24 -14.95
N LYS A 432 -15.98 3.50 -13.67
CA LYS A 432 -17.13 4.27 -13.18
C LYS A 432 -16.79 5.75 -13.13
N THR A 433 -17.04 6.43 -14.25
CA THR A 433 -16.96 7.90 -14.32
C THR A 433 -18.27 8.55 -13.86
N LYS A 434 -18.27 9.88 -13.67
CA LYS A 434 -19.51 10.64 -13.41
C LYS A 434 -20.61 10.40 -14.45
N HIS A 435 -20.24 10.06 -15.68
CA HIS A 435 -21.18 9.77 -16.77
C HIS A 435 -21.58 8.28 -16.86
N ARG A 436 -20.89 7.38 -16.15
CA ARG A 436 -21.11 5.91 -16.13
C ARG A 436 -21.29 5.38 -14.70
N ASN A 437 -21.91 6.17 -13.83
CA ASN A 437 -21.95 5.92 -12.40
C ASN A 437 -22.92 4.79 -11.97
N ARG A 438 -23.79 4.33 -12.89
CA ARG A 438 -24.75 3.21 -12.69
C ARG A 438 -24.25 1.85 -13.19
N LEU A 439 -23.01 1.76 -13.69
CA LEU A 439 -22.47 0.51 -14.22
C LEU A 439 -22.20 -0.48 -13.07
N SER A 440 -22.60 -1.74 -13.26
CA SER A 440 -22.13 -2.85 -12.41
C SER A 440 -20.68 -3.15 -12.76
N VAL A 441 -19.75 -2.78 -11.89
CA VAL A 441 -18.31 -2.77 -12.19
C VAL A 441 -17.60 -4.09 -11.92
N GLN A 442 -18.28 -5.06 -11.29
CA GLN A 442 -17.63 -6.29 -10.83
C GLN A 442 -16.87 -7.01 -11.94
N ASN A 443 -17.55 -7.36 -13.04
CA ASN A 443 -16.95 -8.15 -14.11
C ASN A 443 -15.92 -7.34 -14.91
N ASP A 444 -16.22 -6.07 -15.19
CA ASP A 444 -15.26 -5.16 -15.84
C ASP A 444 -13.97 -5.04 -15.03
N LEU A 445 -14.09 -4.92 -13.70
CA LEU A 445 -12.95 -4.78 -12.81
C LEU A 445 -12.14 -6.06 -12.73
N ILE A 446 -12.80 -7.23 -12.67
CA ILE A 446 -12.12 -8.53 -12.69
C ILE A 446 -11.21 -8.64 -13.92
N ILE A 447 -11.74 -8.32 -15.10
CA ILE A 447 -10.96 -8.34 -16.35
C ILE A 447 -9.85 -7.29 -16.35
N ALA A 448 -10.11 -6.11 -15.80
CA ALA A 448 -9.15 -5.00 -15.81
C ALA A 448 -7.93 -5.22 -14.91
N VAL A 449 -8.07 -6.02 -13.84
CA VAL A 449 -7.00 -6.19 -12.82
C VAL A 449 -6.43 -7.60 -12.76
N SER A 450 -7.07 -8.59 -13.38
CA SER A 450 -6.57 -9.95 -13.42
C SER A 450 -5.51 -10.14 -14.51
N ASP A 451 -4.49 -10.94 -14.23
CA ASP A 451 -3.47 -11.39 -15.17
C ASP A 451 -3.74 -12.81 -15.72
N ILE A 452 -4.87 -13.43 -15.34
CA ILE A 452 -5.25 -14.78 -15.82
C ILE A 452 -5.85 -14.68 -17.22
N GLU A 453 -5.30 -15.48 -18.13
CA GLU A 453 -5.87 -15.66 -19.46
C GLU A 453 -7.12 -16.56 -19.39
N PRO A 454 -8.27 -16.13 -19.94
CA PRO A 454 -9.50 -16.91 -19.90
C PRO A 454 -9.41 -18.15 -20.82
N ARG A 455 -10.00 -19.26 -20.39
CA ARG A 455 -10.12 -20.53 -21.15
C ARG A 455 -11.26 -20.49 -22.16
N LEU A 456 -11.46 -19.35 -22.82
CA LEU A 456 -12.53 -19.13 -23.78
C LEU A 456 -11.93 -18.79 -25.15
N ILE A 457 -12.43 -19.44 -26.20
CA ILE A 457 -12.09 -19.05 -27.58
C ILE A 457 -12.95 -17.85 -27.93
N ILE A 458 -12.35 -16.67 -27.85
CA ILE A 458 -13.00 -15.41 -28.17
C ILE A 458 -12.99 -15.24 -29.70
N PHE A 459 -14.07 -15.60 -30.39
CA PHE A 459 -14.29 -15.25 -31.80
C PHE A 459 -14.89 -13.84 -31.95
#